data_AF-A0A169BVX2-F1
#
_entry.id   AF-A0A169BVX2-F1
#
_cell.length_a   1.000
_cell.length_b   1.000
_cell.length_c   1.000
_cell.angle_alpha   90.00
_cell.angle_beta   90.00
_cell.angle_gamma   90.00
#
_symmetry.space_group_name_H-M   'P 1'
#
loop_
_entity.id
_entity.type
_entity.pdbx_description
1 polymer ?
#
loop_
_entity_poly.entity_id
_entity_poly.type
_entity_poly.pdbx_seq_one_letter_code
_entity_poly.pdbx_strand_id
1 'polypeptide(L)'
;MNKGRGGRGSDEEIVYRRHANGRGMVAPGSRVSATAYVETGAYVEPGATVGERAWIGAGSWVDRDAMIGHSAFIGANVHVGPEAIIGPGARIGSYSRIGRSAVIATGARVDRDTVVPDGARKGLEEARESGSRAA
;
A
#
# COMPACT_ATOMS: atom_id res chain seq x y z
N MET A 1 -29.70 -10.27 22.69
CA MET A 1 -29.85 -10.55 21.24
C MET A 1 -30.22 -9.24 20.55
N ASN A 2 -29.29 -8.57 19.88
CA ASN A 2 -29.60 -7.31 19.21
C ASN A 2 -29.37 -7.44 17.70
N LYS A 3 -30.45 -7.28 16.92
CA LYS A 3 -30.44 -7.24 15.46
C LYS A 3 -30.19 -5.78 15.05
N GLY A 4 -28.98 -5.47 14.59
CA GLY A 4 -28.67 -4.20 13.92
C GLY A 4 -28.96 -4.30 12.42
N ARG A 5 -29.95 -3.54 11.95
CA ARG A 5 -30.26 -3.35 10.53
C ARG A 5 -29.32 -2.32 9.90
N GLY A 6 -28.87 -2.57 8.68
CA GLY A 6 -28.84 -1.54 7.63
C GLY A 6 -27.48 -1.21 7.02
N GLY A 7 -27.09 -1.97 5.98
CA GLY A 7 -26.19 -1.53 4.92
C GLY A 7 -26.47 -2.35 3.66
N ARG A 8 -27.15 -1.75 2.67
CA ARG A 8 -27.38 -2.37 1.35
C ARG A 8 -26.11 -2.19 0.52
N GLY A 9 -25.19 -3.14 0.62
CA GLY A 9 -24.20 -3.46 -0.42
C GLY A 9 -24.35 -4.95 -0.66
N SER A 10 -24.44 -5.37 -1.91
CA SER A 10 -24.46 -6.80 -2.26
C SER A 10 -23.29 -7.50 -1.58
N ASP A 11 -23.57 -8.55 -0.79
CA ASP A 11 -22.59 -9.56 -0.36
C ASP A 11 -22.12 -10.35 -1.60
N GLU A 12 -21.55 -9.65 -2.58
CA GLU A 12 -20.79 -10.29 -3.64
C GLU A 12 -19.52 -10.80 -3.00
N GLU A 13 -19.44 -12.12 -2.85
CA GLU A 13 -18.23 -12.81 -2.44
C GLU A 13 -17.06 -12.32 -3.31
N ILE A 14 -16.10 -11.63 -2.69
CA ILE A 14 -14.95 -11.10 -3.42
C ILE A 14 -14.08 -12.27 -3.86
N VAL A 15 -14.13 -12.61 -5.14
CA VAL A 15 -13.32 -13.69 -5.72
C VAL A 15 -11.91 -13.16 -6.02
N TYR A 16 -10.98 -13.41 -5.11
CA TYR A 16 -9.58 -13.08 -5.31
C TYR A 16 -8.94 -13.99 -6.37
N ARG A 17 -8.07 -13.41 -7.19
CA ARG A 17 -7.23 -14.15 -8.15
C ARG A 17 -5.77 -14.10 -7.75
N ARG A 18 -5.00 -15.11 -8.14
CA ARG A 18 -3.55 -15.12 -7.92
C ARG A 18 -2.87 -14.22 -8.95
N HIS A 19 -1.94 -13.38 -8.50
CA HIS A 19 -1.07 -12.66 -9.40
C HIS A 19 -0.13 -13.62 -10.14
N ALA A 20 0.13 -13.35 -11.42
CA ALA A 20 1.12 -14.06 -12.24
C ALA A 20 2.54 -14.13 -11.62
N ASN A 21 2.97 -13.13 -10.84
CA ASN A 21 4.32 -13.00 -10.30
C ASN A 21 4.25 -12.95 -8.76
N GLY A 22 4.74 -14.00 -8.09
CA GLY A 22 4.70 -14.16 -6.63
C GLY A 22 3.45 -14.86 -6.05
N ARG A 23 2.38 -15.03 -6.84
CA ARG A 23 1.14 -15.78 -6.51
C ARG A 23 0.29 -15.22 -5.34
N GLY A 24 0.58 -14.01 -4.86
CA GLY A 24 -0.28 -13.30 -3.91
C GLY A 24 -1.67 -13.01 -4.46
N MET A 25 -2.60 -12.70 -3.56
CA MET A 25 -4.03 -12.57 -3.88
C MET A 25 -4.36 -11.13 -4.24
N VAL A 26 -5.00 -10.92 -5.38
CA VAL A 26 -5.44 -9.59 -5.83
C VAL A 26 -6.95 -9.60 -6.04
N ALA A 27 -7.63 -8.61 -5.46
CA ALA A 27 -9.06 -8.49 -5.54
C ALA A 27 -9.51 -8.02 -6.95
N PRO A 28 -10.74 -8.31 -7.36
CA PRO A 28 -11.39 -7.63 -8.48
C PRO A 28 -11.36 -6.11 -8.29
N GLY A 29 -11.15 -5.37 -9.37
CA GLY A 29 -11.08 -3.90 -9.33
C GLY A 29 -9.73 -3.33 -8.89
N SER A 30 -8.79 -4.13 -8.37
CA SER A 30 -7.40 -3.70 -8.17
C SER A 30 -6.66 -3.59 -9.50
N ARG A 31 -5.67 -2.69 -9.58
CA ARG A 31 -4.79 -2.53 -10.75
C ARG A 31 -3.35 -2.83 -10.34
N VAL A 32 -2.90 -4.04 -10.65
CA VAL A 32 -1.56 -4.51 -10.30
C VAL A 32 -0.79 -4.80 -11.57
N SER A 33 0.38 -4.16 -11.73
CA SER A 33 1.25 -4.38 -12.88
C SER A 33 1.70 -5.84 -12.97
N ALA A 34 1.73 -6.41 -14.18
CA ALA A 34 2.23 -7.77 -14.41
C ALA A 34 3.70 -7.96 -13.96
N THR A 35 4.48 -6.87 -13.89
CA THR A 35 5.88 -6.87 -13.47
C THR A 35 6.08 -6.62 -11.97
N ALA A 36 5.03 -6.25 -11.24
CA ALA A 36 5.09 -6.22 -9.79
C ALA A 36 5.29 -7.65 -9.26
N TYR A 37 5.98 -7.80 -8.14
CA TYR A 37 6.10 -9.06 -7.42
C TYR A 37 5.21 -8.99 -6.19
N VAL A 38 4.13 -9.78 -6.17
CA VAL A 38 3.21 -9.87 -5.04
C VAL A 38 3.32 -11.26 -4.45
N GLU A 39 4.03 -11.36 -3.33
CA GLU A 39 4.39 -12.63 -2.72
C GLU A 39 3.16 -13.38 -2.18
N THR A 40 3.29 -14.70 -2.07
CA THR A 40 2.22 -15.56 -1.54
C THR A 40 1.87 -15.15 -0.11
N GLY A 41 0.57 -15.10 0.17
CA GLY A 41 0.04 -14.64 1.46
C GLY A 41 -0.12 -13.12 1.55
N ALA A 42 0.39 -12.34 0.60
CA ALA A 42 0.03 -10.93 0.48
C ALA A 42 -1.34 -10.76 -0.18
N TYR A 43 -2.06 -9.70 0.22
CA TYR A 43 -3.37 -9.32 -0.29
C TYR A 43 -3.35 -7.89 -0.83
N VAL A 44 -4.01 -7.69 -1.97
CA VAL A 44 -4.26 -6.37 -2.56
C VAL A 44 -5.77 -6.21 -2.75
N GLU A 45 -6.33 -5.24 -2.06
CA GLU A 45 -7.77 -4.98 -1.98
C GLU A 45 -8.34 -4.23 -3.20
N PRO A 46 -9.67 -4.19 -3.38
CA PRO A 46 -10.31 -3.45 -4.46
C PRO A 46 -9.87 -1.98 -4.53
N GLY A 47 -9.72 -1.46 -5.75
CA GLY A 47 -9.33 -0.07 -6.00
C GLY A 47 -7.84 0.22 -5.81
N ALA A 48 -7.11 -0.61 -5.05
CA ALA A 48 -5.68 -0.43 -4.86
C ALA A 48 -4.89 -0.53 -6.17
N THR A 49 -3.81 0.25 -6.27
CA THR A 49 -2.92 0.27 -7.43
C THR A 49 -1.49 -0.09 -7.02
N VAL A 50 -0.84 -0.94 -7.81
CA VAL A 50 0.54 -1.37 -7.58
C VAL A 50 1.34 -1.23 -8.88
N GLY A 51 2.31 -0.32 -8.85
CA GLY A 51 3.15 0.05 -9.98
C GLY A 51 4.15 -1.02 -10.41
N GLU A 52 4.79 -0.78 -11.56
CA GLU A 52 5.78 -1.69 -12.14
C GLU A 52 6.95 -1.97 -11.19
N ARG A 53 7.40 -3.23 -11.17
CA ARG A 53 8.55 -3.69 -10.36
C ARG A 53 8.44 -3.41 -8.86
N ALA A 54 7.26 -3.03 -8.36
CA ALA A 54 7.03 -2.94 -6.92
C ALA A 54 7.11 -4.34 -6.31
N TRP A 55 7.62 -4.43 -5.08
CA TRP A 55 7.73 -5.67 -4.32
C TRP A 55 6.78 -5.61 -3.12
N ILE A 56 5.87 -6.56 -3.02
CA ILE A 56 4.97 -6.72 -1.88
C ILE A 56 5.33 -8.04 -1.18
N GLY A 57 5.94 -7.94 0.00
CA GLY A 57 6.40 -9.10 0.76
C GLY A 57 5.26 -9.94 1.35
N ALA A 58 5.57 -11.20 1.69
CA ALA A 58 4.61 -12.15 2.24
C ALA A 58 3.83 -11.61 3.45
N GLY A 59 2.54 -11.95 3.52
CA GLY A 59 1.66 -11.56 4.63
C GLY A 59 1.29 -10.08 4.67
N SER A 60 1.77 -9.26 3.72
CA SER A 60 1.42 -7.84 3.67
C SER A 60 0.02 -7.62 3.10
N TRP A 61 -0.65 -6.57 3.59
CA TRP A 61 -1.99 -6.19 3.20
C TRP A 61 -1.95 -4.78 2.61
N VAL A 62 -2.27 -4.65 1.32
CA VAL A 62 -2.46 -3.37 0.65
C VAL A 62 -3.96 -3.09 0.58
N ASP A 63 -4.42 -2.17 1.42
CA ASP A 63 -5.84 -1.91 1.66
C ASP A 63 -6.49 -1.11 0.52
N ARG A 64 -7.81 -0.95 0.58
CA ARG A 64 -8.62 -0.35 -0.48
C ARG A 64 -8.10 1.02 -0.88
N ASP A 65 -8.05 1.23 -2.19
CA ASP A 65 -7.64 2.50 -2.81
C ASP A 65 -6.21 2.97 -2.45
N ALA A 66 -5.40 2.13 -1.78
CA ALA A 66 -3.99 2.44 -1.54
C ALA A 66 -3.20 2.46 -2.87
N MET A 67 -2.19 3.32 -2.94
CA MET A 67 -1.37 3.52 -4.13
C MET A 67 0.09 3.17 -3.83
N ILE A 68 0.60 2.13 -4.48
CA ILE A 68 2.01 1.73 -4.38
C ILE A 68 2.73 2.12 -5.67
N GLY A 69 3.68 3.05 -5.55
CA GLY A 69 4.48 3.55 -6.66
C GLY A 69 5.40 2.49 -7.28
N HIS A 70 5.85 2.75 -8.50
CA HIS A 70 6.78 1.84 -9.19
C HIS A 70 8.07 1.64 -8.39
N SER A 71 8.61 0.41 -8.43
CA SER A 71 9.84 0.03 -7.73
C SER A 71 9.83 0.25 -6.21
N ALA A 72 8.69 0.55 -5.60
CA ALA A 72 8.56 0.59 -4.15
C ALA A 72 8.78 -0.82 -3.56
N PHE A 73 9.38 -0.86 -2.39
CA PHE A 73 9.62 -2.09 -1.64
C PHE A 73 8.78 -2.09 -0.37
N ILE A 74 7.86 -3.04 -0.26
CA ILE A 74 7.07 -3.30 0.93
C ILE A 74 7.59 -4.61 1.54
N GLY A 75 8.11 -4.54 2.76
CA GLY A 75 8.57 -5.71 3.52
C GLY A 75 7.45 -6.71 3.83
N ALA A 76 7.77 -7.77 4.57
CA ALA A 76 6.80 -8.78 4.99
C ALA A 76 5.91 -8.27 6.13
N ASN A 77 4.67 -8.74 6.18
CA ASN A 77 3.69 -8.41 7.22
C ASN A 77 3.48 -6.90 7.43
N VAL A 78 3.52 -6.12 6.35
CA VAL A 78 3.22 -4.70 6.37
C VAL A 78 1.73 -4.49 6.10
N HIS A 79 1.07 -3.65 6.89
CA HIS A 79 -0.27 -3.17 6.56
C HIS A 79 -0.15 -1.76 5.97
N VAL A 80 -0.55 -1.60 4.71
CA VAL A 80 -0.70 -0.30 4.06
C VAL A 80 -2.18 0.06 4.10
N GLY A 81 -2.54 1.05 4.92
CA GLY A 81 -3.92 1.43 5.19
C GLY A 81 -4.64 2.05 3.99
N PRO A 82 -5.97 2.23 4.10
CA PRO A 82 -6.79 2.71 2.98
C PRO A 82 -6.32 4.07 2.48
N GLU A 83 -6.34 4.27 1.16
CA GLU A 83 -5.96 5.53 0.50
C GLU A 83 -4.51 5.99 0.79
N ALA A 84 -3.68 5.17 1.44
CA ALA A 84 -2.29 5.53 1.69
C ALA A 84 -1.51 5.56 0.36
N ILE A 85 -0.57 6.50 0.26
CA ILE A 85 0.27 6.69 -0.92
C ILE A 85 1.70 6.34 -0.55
N ILE A 86 2.24 5.29 -1.15
CA ILE A 86 3.64 4.92 -1.08
C ILE A 86 4.32 5.38 -2.37
N GLY A 87 5.19 6.37 -2.27
CA GLY A 87 5.89 6.95 -3.42
C GLY A 87 6.79 5.95 -4.14
N PRO A 88 7.12 6.22 -5.42
CA PRO A 88 8.04 5.37 -6.18
C PRO A 88 9.38 5.17 -5.49
N GLY A 89 9.90 3.94 -5.53
CA GLY A 89 11.19 3.59 -4.91
C GLY A 89 11.24 3.69 -3.38
N ALA A 90 10.14 4.05 -2.70
CA ALA A 90 10.09 4.07 -1.24
C ALA A 90 10.29 2.66 -0.66
N ARG A 91 10.88 2.56 0.53
CA ARG A 91 11.15 1.28 1.19
C ARG A 91 10.48 1.24 2.56
N ILE A 92 9.56 0.31 2.73
CA ILE A 92 8.83 0.07 3.97
C ILE A 92 9.37 -1.20 4.63
N GLY A 93 9.91 -1.07 5.84
CA GLY A 93 10.40 -2.19 6.61
C GLY A 93 9.28 -3.14 7.05
N SER A 94 9.59 -4.44 7.12
CA SER A 94 8.69 -5.47 7.61
C SER A 94 8.04 -5.13 8.96
N TYR A 95 6.84 -5.67 9.19
CA TYR A 95 6.05 -5.50 10.42
C TYR A 95 5.56 -4.06 10.69
N SER A 96 5.71 -3.17 9.71
CA SER A 96 5.24 -1.79 9.83
C SER A 96 3.75 -1.65 9.54
N ARG A 97 3.14 -0.59 10.07
CA ARG A 97 1.78 -0.16 9.72
C ARG A 97 1.81 1.25 9.16
N ILE A 98 1.29 1.43 7.96
CA ILE A 98 1.11 2.73 7.33
C ILE A 98 -0.36 3.11 7.46
N GLY A 99 -0.62 4.23 8.12
CA GLY A 99 -1.97 4.70 8.42
C GLY A 99 -2.78 5.09 7.18
N ARG A 100 -4.08 5.24 7.38
CA ARG A 100 -5.03 5.73 6.36
C ARG A 100 -4.57 7.07 5.80
N SER A 101 -4.64 7.21 4.48
CA SER A 101 -4.29 8.45 3.75
C SER A 101 -2.89 9.01 4.09
N ALA A 102 -2.01 8.19 4.69
CA ALA A 102 -0.63 8.59 4.94
C ALA A 102 0.14 8.64 3.62
N VAL A 103 1.13 9.53 3.54
CA VAL A 103 1.96 9.73 2.35
C VAL A 103 3.42 9.47 2.71
N ILE A 104 4.00 8.47 2.06
CA ILE A 104 5.42 8.19 2.09
C ILE A 104 6.03 8.69 0.79
N ALA A 105 6.98 9.63 0.88
CA ALA A 105 7.58 10.26 -0.28
C ALA A 105 8.38 9.29 -1.17
N THR A 106 8.61 9.69 -2.42
CA THR A 106 9.51 9.00 -3.36
C THR A 106 10.86 8.73 -2.72
N GLY A 107 11.33 7.49 -2.78
CA GLY A 107 12.64 7.08 -2.24
C GLY A 107 12.75 7.08 -0.71
N ALA A 108 11.72 7.52 0.02
CA ALA A 108 11.77 7.58 1.47
C ALA A 108 11.86 6.19 2.12
N ARG A 109 12.39 6.15 3.34
CA ARG A 109 12.56 4.91 4.11
C ARG A 109 11.71 4.94 5.38
N VAL A 110 10.99 3.85 5.61
CA VAL A 110 10.32 3.53 6.87
C VAL A 110 11.02 2.31 7.44
N ASP A 111 11.53 2.43 8.67
CA ASP A 111 12.21 1.33 9.34
C ASP A 111 11.24 0.18 9.63
N ARG A 112 11.79 -0.98 10.02
CA ARG A 112 10.96 -2.10 10.48
C ARG A 112 10.19 -1.72 11.75
N ASP A 113 9.12 -2.44 12.02
CA ASP A 113 8.34 -2.31 13.25
C ASP A 113 7.83 -0.87 13.51
N THR A 114 7.67 -0.09 12.44
CA THR A 114 7.30 1.33 12.53
C THR A 114 5.80 1.52 12.32
N VAL A 115 5.20 2.40 13.10
CA VAL A 115 3.82 2.88 12.86
C VAL A 115 3.89 4.29 12.29
N VAL A 116 3.38 4.46 11.07
CA VAL A 116 3.13 5.78 10.48
C VAL A 116 1.66 6.12 10.73
N PRO A 117 1.36 7.20 11.47
CA PRO A 117 -0.03 7.57 11.78
C PRO A 117 -0.86 7.92 10.54
N ASP A 118 -2.18 7.88 10.68
CA ASP A 118 -3.13 8.34 9.67
C ASP A 118 -2.85 9.79 9.24
N GLY A 119 -2.89 10.05 7.93
CA GLY A 119 -2.65 11.36 7.33
C GLY A 119 -1.21 11.88 7.46
N ALA A 120 -0.30 11.13 8.10
CA ALA A 120 1.09 11.55 8.25
C ALA A 120 1.81 11.64 6.90
N ARG A 121 2.77 12.55 6.81
CA ARG A 121 3.58 12.79 5.61
C ARG A 121 5.05 12.59 5.94
N LYS A 122 5.67 11.53 5.43
CA LYS A 122 7.07 11.17 5.72
C LYS A 122 7.95 11.31 4.48
N GLY A 123 9.12 11.94 4.65
CA GLY A 123 10.11 12.14 3.58
C GLY A 123 9.79 13.29 2.63
N LEU A 124 8.84 14.16 2.98
CA LEU A 124 8.49 15.35 2.18
C LEU A 124 9.24 16.62 2.62
N GLU A 125 10.13 16.55 3.61
CA GLU A 125 10.83 17.71 4.17
C GLU A 125 11.91 18.28 3.23
N GLU A 126 12.56 17.46 2.40
CA GLU A 126 13.64 17.91 1.48
C GLU A 126 13.15 18.81 0.34
N ALA A 127 11.84 18.84 0.05
CA ALA A 127 11.26 19.68 -0.99
C ALA A 127 11.09 21.16 -0.56
N ARG A 128 11.12 21.46 0.75
CA ARG A 128 10.86 22.82 1.25
C ARG A 128 12.09 23.74 1.25
N GLU A 129 13.30 23.18 1.31
CA GLU A 129 14.53 24.00 1.38
C GLU A 129 15.09 24.39 0.01
N SER A 130 14.67 23.72 -1.05
CA SER A 130 15.08 24.05 -2.43
C SER A 130 14.37 25.28 -3.02
N GLY A 131 13.39 25.86 -2.30
CA GLY A 131 12.63 27.05 -2.71
C GLY A 131 13.09 28.37 -2.06
N SER A 132 14.11 28.36 -1.20
CA SER A 132 14.58 29.57 -0.46
C SER A 132 16.02 29.99 -0.79
N ARG A 133 16.59 29.48 -1.90
CA ARG A 133 17.87 29.97 -2.44
C ARG A 133 17.77 30.20 -3.95
N ALA A 134 16.91 31.13 -4.34
CA ALA A 134 17.03 31.87 -5.59
C ALA A 134 16.28 33.20 -5.45
N ALA A 135 17.07 34.30 -5.53
CA ALA A 135 16.72 35.72 -5.51
C ALA A 135 16.35 36.35 -4.15
#